data_AF-A0A656HAQ2-F1
#
_entry.id   AF-A0A656HAQ2-F1
#
_cell.length_a   1.000
_cell.length_b   1.000
_cell.length_c   1.000
_cell.angle_alpha   90.00
_cell.angle_beta   90.00
_cell.angle_gamma   90.00
#
_symmetry.space_group_name_H-M   'P 1'
#
loop_
_entity.id
_entity.type
_entity.pdbx_description
1 polymer ?
#
loop_
_entity_poly.entity_id
_entity_poly.type
_entity_poly.pdbx_seq_one_letter_code
_entity_poly.pdbx_strand_id
1 'polypeptide(L)'
;MKVKHWLVGIFLLMLGVLLSGCIFSSESQQARETTEKFWQAVLAEDMDTAKDLVTWESAQYLQFLSSKSVSAQRFETGEIKVEGGTAEVATVLYGGEKGDMVIPLRTVLVYGKDNKWQVDVQKTLGSMVSGAMGAVVDQLNQFMENGLTDLDRSLAESVGKLNQNLQQGVDKLKKELSKPPASEPETPPATMPPPSKQAI
;
A
#
# COMPACT_ATOMS: atom_id res chain seq x y z
N MET A 1 -41.18 -44.29 22.80
CA MET A 1 -40.13 -43.30 23.20
C MET A 1 -38.82 -43.39 22.39
N LYS A 2 -38.41 -44.55 21.84
CA LYS A 2 -37.13 -44.68 21.10
C LYS A 2 -37.04 -43.89 19.78
N VAL A 3 -38.15 -43.74 19.05
CA VAL A 3 -38.18 -43.05 17.74
C VAL A 3 -37.96 -41.53 17.84
N LYS A 4 -38.43 -40.91 18.95
CA LYS A 4 -38.29 -39.47 19.17
C LYS A 4 -36.83 -39.06 19.45
N HIS A 5 -36.09 -39.89 20.18
CA HIS A 5 -34.66 -39.66 20.43
C HIS A 5 -33.81 -39.87 19.16
N TRP A 6 -34.22 -40.76 18.27
CA TRP A 6 -33.53 -41.00 16.99
C TRP A 6 -33.70 -39.82 16.01
N LEU A 7 -34.91 -39.26 15.92
CA LEU A 7 -35.19 -38.07 15.09
C LEU A 7 -34.46 -36.82 15.60
N VAL A 8 -34.36 -36.63 16.92
CA VAL A 8 -33.61 -35.52 17.52
C VAL A 8 -32.10 -35.66 17.26
N GLY A 9 -31.56 -36.88 17.30
CA GLY A 9 -30.16 -37.15 16.97
C GLY A 9 -29.82 -36.83 15.51
N ILE A 10 -30.68 -37.21 14.56
CA ILE A 10 -30.50 -36.90 13.13
C ILE A 10 -30.57 -35.40 12.87
N PHE A 11 -31.50 -34.69 13.54
CA PHE A 11 -31.64 -33.24 13.39
C PHE A 11 -30.41 -32.48 13.93
N LEU A 12 -29.86 -32.90 15.07
CA LEU A 12 -28.62 -32.34 15.62
C LEU A 12 -27.40 -32.62 14.74
N LEU A 13 -27.33 -33.80 14.12
CA LEU A 13 -26.24 -34.16 13.20
C LEU A 13 -26.31 -33.36 11.90
N MET A 14 -27.51 -33.16 11.33
CA MET A 14 -27.72 -32.28 10.18
C MET A 14 -27.37 -30.82 10.49
N LEU A 15 -27.73 -30.33 11.68
CA LEU A 15 -27.41 -28.96 12.10
C LEU A 15 -25.89 -28.75 12.28
N GLY A 16 -25.16 -29.77 12.76
CA GLY A 16 -23.70 -29.73 12.87
C GLY A 16 -22.97 -29.70 11.51
N VAL A 17 -23.49 -30.41 10.50
CA VAL A 17 -22.92 -30.38 9.14
C VAL A 17 -23.18 -29.05 8.45
N LEU A 18 -24.36 -28.43 8.66
CA LEU A 18 -24.69 -27.11 8.10
C LEU A 18 -23.83 -25.99 8.71
N LEU A 19 -23.44 -26.09 9.99
CA LEU A 19 -22.55 -25.13 10.63
C LEU A 19 -21.08 -25.26 10.21
N SER A 20 -20.67 -26.43 9.71
CA SER A 20 -19.29 -26.67 9.24
C SER A 20 -18.99 -26.06 7.86
N GLY A 21 -20.03 -25.68 7.10
CA GLY A 21 -19.91 -25.11 5.75
C GLY A 21 -19.58 -23.61 5.71
N CYS A 22 -19.61 -22.89 6.84
CA CYS A 22 -19.43 -21.43 6.87
C CYS A 22 -18.00 -20.96 7.22
N ILE A 23 -17.05 -21.87 7.45
CA ILE A 23 -15.74 -21.50 8.03
C ILE A 23 -14.61 -21.47 6.99
N PHE A 24 -14.81 -22.01 5.79
CA PHE A 24 -13.79 -22.03 4.73
C PHE A 24 -14.18 -21.12 3.57
N SER A 25 -14.02 -19.79 3.76
CA SER A 25 -14.03 -18.88 2.62
C SER A 25 -12.80 -19.18 1.77
N SER A 26 -13.02 -19.77 0.58
CA SER A 26 -11.92 -20.12 -0.32
C SER A 26 -11.08 -18.88 -0.66
N GLU A 27 -9.79 -19.06 -0.98
CA GLU A 27 -8.94 -17.94 -1.40
C GLU A 27 -9.57 -17.13 -2.54
N SER A 28 -10.26 -17.80 -3.45
CA SER A 28 -10.99 -17.17 -4.56
C SER A 28 -12.15 -16.27 -4.11
N GLN A 29 -12.85 -16.62 -3.03
CA GLN A 29 -13.94 -15.80 -2.47
C GLN A 29 -13.38 -14.55 -1.80
N GLN A 30 -12.31 -14.69 -1.03
CA GLN A 30 -11.65 -13.55 -0.38
C GLN A 30 -11.07 -12.57 -1.42
N ALA A 31 -10.45 -13.09 -2.49
CA ALA A 31 -9.96 -12.26 -3.59
C ALA A 31 -11.10 -11.52 -4.32
N ARG A 32 -12.25 -12.19 -4.52
CA ARG A 32 -13.45 -11.55 -5.08
C ARG A 32 -13.95 -10.42 -4.18
N GLU A 33 -14.08 -10.69 -2.89
CA GLU A 33 -14.60 -9.74 -1.91
C GLU A 33 -13.70 -8.48 -1.82
N THR A 34 -12.37 -8.66 -1.78
CA THR A 34 -11.42 -7.55 -1.82
C THR A 34 -11.59 -6.74 -3.11
N THR A 35 -11.74 -7.40 -4.26
CA THR A 35 -11.96 -6.74 -5.56
C THR A 35 -13.24 -5.90 -5.55
N GLU A 36 -14.33 -6.45 -5.04
CA GLU A 36 -15.63 -5.77 -4.98
C GLU A 36 -15.57 -4.56 -4.05
N LYS A 37 -15.00 -4.71 -2.85
CA LYS A 37 -14.80 -3.61 -1.89
C LYS A 37 -13.96 -2.50 -2.49
N PHE A 38 -12.90 -2.87 -3.22
CA PHE A 38 -12.02 -1.91 -3.86
C PHE A 38 -12.76 -1.08 -4.91
N TRP A 39 -13.44 -1.72 -5.86
CA TRP A 39 -14.16 -0.99 -6.90
C TRP A 39 -15.37 -0.22 -6.36
N GLN A 40 -16.04 -0.71 -5.32
CA GLN A 40 -17.06 0.05 -4.61
C GLN A 40 -16.48 1.32 -3.99
N ALA A 41 -15.35 1.23 -3.30
CA ALA A 41 -14.68 2.39 -2.71
C ALA A 41 -14.24 3.40 -3.79
N VAL A 42 -13.67 2.91 -4.90
CA VAL A 42 -13.27 3.75 -6.03
C VAL A 42 -14.45 4.51 -6.63
N LEU A 43 -15.56 3.81 -6.91
CA LEU A 43 -16.77 4.43 -7.49
C LEU A 43 -17.51 5.34 -6.51
N ALA A 44 -17.43 5.07 -5.21
CA ALA A 44 -18.01 5.90 -4.15
C ALA A 44 -17.14 7.12 -3.78
N GLU A 45 -16.01 7.33 -4.46
CA GLU A 45 -15.00 8.35 -4.15
C GLU A 45 -14.38 8.21 -2.74
N ASP A 46 -14.48 7.03 -2.13
CA ASP A 46 -13.90 6.70 -0.82
C ASP A 46 -12.46 6.21 -0.99
N MET A 47 -11.57 7.18 -1.24
CA MET A 47 -10.14 6.90 -1.46
C MET A 47 -9.41 6.41 -0.20
N ASP A 48 -9.93 6.71 0.99
CA ASP A 48 -9.36 6.23 2.24
C ASP A 48 -9.57 4.71 2.36
N THR A 49 -10.79 4.23 2.12
CA THR A 49 -11.06 2.79 2.07
C THR A 49 -10.31 2.12 0.91
N ALA A 50 -10.24 2.75 -0.27
CA ALA A 50 -9.48 2.19 -1.40
C ALA A 50 -8.00 2.04 -1.06
N LYS A 51 -7.41 3.00 -0.33
CA LYS A 51 -6.01 2.97 0.12
C LYS A 51 -5.72 1.83 1.09
N ASP A 52 -6.67 1.44 1.93
CA ASP A 52 -6.52 0.32 2.86
C ASP A 52 -6.61 -1.06 2.17
N LEU A 53 -7.12 -1.10 0.93
CA LEU A 53 -7.33 -2.32 0.15
C LEU A 53 -6.23 -2.59 -0.87
N VAL A 54 -5.27 -1.68 -1.05
CA VAL A 54 -4.20 -1.79 -2.05
C VAL A 54 -2.87 -2.16 -1.41
N THR A 55 -1.95 -2.66 -2.23
CA THR A 55 -0.57 -2.85 -1.79
C THR A 55 0.07 -1.48 -1.52
N TRP A 56 0.93 -1.42 -0.49
CA TRP A 56 1.64 -0.19 -0.16
C TRP A 56 2.42 0.37 -1.35
N GLU A 57 3.05 -0.50 -2.15
CA GLU A 57 3.82 -0.09 -3.32
C GLU A 57 2.94 0.51 -4.42
N SER A 58 1.67 0.13 -4.51
CA SER A 58 0.77 0.58 -5.58
C SER A 58 -0.18 1.72 -5.19
N ALA A 59 -0.19 2.13 -3.92
CA ALA A 59 -1.11 3.16 -3.41
C ALA A 59 -1.02 4.51 -4.16
N GLN A 60 0.18 4.89 -4.63
CA GLN A 60 0.39 6.14 -5.39
C GLN A 60 -0.37 6.17 -6.73
N TYR A 61 -0.74 5.02 -7.28
CA TYR A 61 -1.45 4.92 -8.56
C TYR A 61 -2.97 5.08 -8.43
N LEU A 62 -3.51 5.14 -7.20
CA LEU A 62 -4.93 5.38 -6.96
C LEU A 62 -5.41 6.71 -7.57
N GLN A 63 -4.53 7.71 -7.68
CA GLN A 63 -4.85 9.00 -8.30
C GLN A 63 -5.37 8.86 -9.75
N PHE A 64 -4.93 7.82 -10.47
CA PHE A 64 -5.35 7.54 -11.84
C PHE A 64 -6.72 6.90 -11.94
N LEU A 65 -7.26 6.38 -10.83
CA LEU A 65 -8.59 5.76 -10.73
C LEU A 65 -9.66 6.71 -10.20
N SER A 66 -9.28 7.93 -9.77
CA SER A 66 -10.25 8.93 -9.32
C SER A 66 -11.33 9.20 -10.38
N SER A 67 -12.54 9.54 -9.95
CA SER A 67 -13.74 9.69 -10.78
C SER A 67 -13.61 10.62 -11.99
N LYS A 68 -12.63 11.53 -11.97
CA LYS A 68 -12.30 12.42 -13.10
C LYS A 68 -11.50 11.71 -14.20
N SER A 69 -10.73 10.69 -13.84
CA SER A 69 -9.86 9.93 -14.73
C SER A 69 -10.58 8.71 -15.28
N VAL A 70 -11.34 8.00 -14.44
CA VAL A 70 -12.14 6.82 -14.82
C VAL A 70 -13.61 7.18 -14.70
N SER A 71 -14.27 7.49 -15.83
CA SER A 71 -15.70 7.83 -15.89
C SER A 71 -16.64 6.63 -15.68
N ALA A 72 -16.22 5.64 -14.89
CA ALA A 72 -17.00 4.45 -14.58
C ALA A 72 -18.08 4.77 -13.55
N GLN A 73 -19.24 4.16 -13.72
CA GLN A 73 -20.40 4.29 -12.83
C GLN A 73 -20.81 2.96 -12.21
N ARG A 74 -20.43 1.85 -12.84
CA ARG A 74 -20.70 0.49 -12.38
C ARG A 74 -19.56 -0.43 -12.76
N PHE A 75 -19.46 -1.55 -12.07
CA PHE A 75 -18.50 -2.59 -12.39
C PHE A 75 -19.15 -3.97 -12.29
N GLU A 76 -18.57 -4.93 -12.99
CA GLU A 76 -18.90 -6.35 -12.88
C GLU A 76 -17.63 -7.16 -12.71
N THR A 77 -17.66 -8.17 -11.84
CA THR A 77 -16.58 -9.13 -11.65
C THR A 77 -16.91 -10.45 -12.34
N GLY A 78 -15.90 -11.13 -12.88
CA GLY A 78 -16.04 -12.36 -13.63
C GLY A 78 -15.18 -13.49 -13.08
N GLU A 79 -14.54 -14.22 -13.98
CA GLU A 79 -13.65 -15.35 -13.67
C GLU A 79 -12.52 -14.91 -12.73
N ILE A 80 -12.17 -15.79 -11.80
CA ILE A 80 -11.04 -15.61 -10.88
C ILE A 80 -10.04 -16.74 -11.08
N LYS A 81 -8.78 -16.35 -11.23
CA LYS A 81 -7.63 -17.26 -11.25
C LYS A 81 -6.76 -16.96 -10.04
N VAL A 82 -6.43 -17.98 -9.25
CA VAL A 82 -5.54 -17.85 -8.09
C VAL A 82 -4.33 -18.74 -8.35
N GLU A 83 -3.13 -18.14 -8.33
CA GLU A 83 -1.87 -18.82 -8.59
C GLU A 83 -0.74 -18.20 -7.77
N GLY A 84 -0.05 -19.02 -6.96
CA GLY A 84 1.21 -18.62 -6.32
C GLY A 84 1.13 -17.34 -5.46
N GLY A 85 0.05 -17.16 -4.70
CA GLY A 85 -0.14 -15.96 -3.87
C GLY A 85 -0.54 -14.69 -4.65
N THR A 86 -0.90 -14.85 -5.93
CA THR A 86 -1.50 -13.82 -6.77
C THR A 86 -2.91 -14.26 -7.16
N ALA A 87 -3.83 -13.31 -7.30
CA ALA A 87 -5.14 -13.58 -7.87
C ALA A 87 -5.44 -12.57 -8.99
N GLU A 88 -6.09 -13.03 -10.05
CA GLU A 88 -6.57 -12.19 -11.14
C GLU A 88 -8.09 -12.32 -11.25
N VAL A 89 -8.79 -11.21 -11.14
CA VAL A 89 -10.24 -11.13 -11.28
C VAL A 89 -10.56 -10.41 -12.59
N ALA A 90 -11.32 -11.04 -13.48
CA ALA A 90 -11.87 -10.36 -14.64
C ALA A 90 -12.78 -9.23 -14.15
N THR A 91 -12.56 -7.99 -14.59
CA THR A 91 -13.38 -6.85 -14.21
C THR A 91 -13.80 -6.10 -15.46
N VAL A 92 -15.06 -5.70 -15.52
CA VAL A 92 -15.57 -4.80 -16.55
C VAL A 92 -16.11 -3.56 -15.87
N LEU A 93 -15.53 -2.40 -16.18
CA LEU A 93 -16.08 -1.11 -15.76
C LEU A 93 -16.98 -0.59 -16.88
N TYR A 94 -18.10 0.00 -16.50
CA TYR A 94 -18.98 0.65 -17.45
C TYR A 94 -19.12 2.12 -17.09
N GLY A 95 -18.98 2.98 -18.08
CA GLY A 95 -18.98 4.43 -17.95
C GLY A 95 -19.69 5.12 -19.11
N GLY A 96 -19.58 6.45 -19.15
CA GLY A 96 -20.31 7.31 -20.10
C GLY A 96 -21.74 7.60 -19.64
N GLU A 97 -22.32 8.72 -20.09
CA GLU A 97 -23.65 9.18 -19.66
C GLU A 97 -24.77 8.15 -19.94
N LYS A 98 -24.55 7.22 -20.87
CA LYS A 98 -25.49 6.16 -21.25
C LYS A 98 -24.97 4.75 -20.98
N GLY A 99 -23.84 4.60 -20.28
CA GLY A 99 -23.21 3.29 -20.08
C GLY A 99 -22.61 2.68 -21.36
N ASP A 100 -22.32 3.51 -22.35
CA ASP A 100 -21.81 3.13 -23.67
C ASP A 100 -20.29 2.93 -23.70
N MET A 101 -19.58 3.36 -22.66
CA MET A 101 -18.17 3.06 -22.47
C MET A 101 -18.00 1.77 -21.66
N VAL A 102 -17.29 0.80 -22.23
CA VAL A 102 -16.98 -0.49 -21.58
C VAL A 102 -15.47 -0.64 -21.51
N ILE A 103 -14.95 -0.79 -20.29
CA ILE A 103 -13.50 -0.87 -20.01
C ILE A 103 -13.23 -2.25 -19.40
N PRO A 104 -12.85 -3.25 -20.22
CA PRO A 104 -12.43 -4.54 -19.71
C PRO A 104 -11.01 -4.46 -19.15
N LEU A 105 -10.79 -5.11 -18.00
CA LEU A 105 -9.49 -5.19 -17.32
C LEU A 105 -9.38 -6.43 -16.42
N ARG A 106 -8.19 -6.65 -15.86
CA ARG A 106 -7.90 -7.65 -14.84
C ARG A 106 -7.52 -6.93 -13.55
N THR A 107 -8.33 -7.11 -12.50
CA THR A 107 -7.93 -6.67 -11.16
C THR A 107 -6.93 -7.69 -10.63
N VAL A 108 -5.70 -7.24 -10.39
CA VAL A 108 -4.61 -8.09 -9.90
C VAL A 108 -4.49 -7.89 -8.41
N LEU A 109 -4.49 -8.98 -7.64
CA LEU A 109 -4.34 -8.99 -6.20
C LEU A 109 -3.10 -9.77 -5.80
N VAL A 110 -2.45 -9.31 -4.75
CA VAL A 110 -1.30 -9.99 -4.13
C VAL A 110 -1.69 -10.35 -2.70
N TYR A 111 -1.33 -11.56 -2.29
CA TYR A 111 -1.51 -12.00 -0.91
C TYR A 111 -0.45 -11.32 -0.03
N GLY A 112 -0.88 -10.31 0.71
CA GLY A 112 -0.01 -9.48 1.53
C GLY A 112 0.49 -10.20 2.79
N LYS A 113 1.50 -9.61 3.42
CA LYS A 113 2.12 -10.11 4.66
C LYS A 113 1.16 -10.18 5.85
N ASP A 114 0.08 -9.40 5.81
CA ASP A 114 -0.96 -9.36 6.84
C ASP A 114 -2.04 -10.45 6.66
N ASN A 115 -1.76 -11.48 5.86
CA ASN A 115 -2.68 -12.57 5.51
C ASN A 115 -3.98 -12.09 4.86
N LYS A 116 -3.88 -11.06 4.02
CA LYS A 116 -5.02 -10.44 3.32
C LYS A 116 -4.67 -10.19 1.86
N TRP A 117 -5.66 -10.40 1.00
CA TRP A 117 -5.57 -9.96 -0.38
C TRP A 117 -5.57 -8.43 -0.46
N GLN A 118 -4.65 -7.90 -1.25
CA GLN A 118 -4.53 -6.46 -1.54
C GLN A 118 -4.43 -6.26 -3.04
N VAL A 119 -5.05 -5.21 -3.55
CA VAL A 119 -5.03 -4.88 -4.98
C VAL A 119 -3.69 -4.26 -5.36
N ASP A 120 -3.06 -4.78 -6.40
CA ASP A 120 -1.91 -4.16 -7.07
C ASP A 120 -2.46 -3.22 -8.15
N VAL A 121 -2.59 -1.93 -7.79
CA VAL A 121 -3.21 -0.92 -8.67
C VAL A 121 -2.40 -0.73 -9.94
N GLN A 122 -1.07 -0.80 -9.86
CA GLN A 122 -0.19 -0.63 -11.01
C GLN A 122 -0.42 -1.75 -12.03
N LYS A 123 -0.43 -3.01 -11.59
CA LYS A 123 -0.71 -4.15 -12.48
C LYS A 123 -2.15 -4.13 -12.98
N THR A 124 -3.09 -3.73 -12.14
CA THR A 124 -4.51 -3.59 -12.51
C THR A 124 -4.69 -2.57 -13.62
N LEU A 125 -4.09 -1.39 -13.51
CA LEU A 125 -4.07 -0.37 -14.56
C LEU A 125 -3.35 -0.85 -15.82
N GLY A 126 -2.21 -1.54 -15.67
CA GLY A 126 -1.45 -2.10 -16.79
C GLY A 126 -2.21 -3.18 -17.57
N SER A 127 -3.23 -3.79 -16.98
CA SER A 127 -4.10 -4.77 -17.65
C SER A 127 -5.22 -4.12 -18.50
N MET A 128 -5.46 -2.81 -18.34
CA MET A 128 -6.47 -2.11 -19.12
C MET A 128 -6.02 -2.01 -20.58
N VAL A 129 -6.88 -2.44 -21.51
CA VAL A 129 -6.55 -2.39 -22.95
C VAL A 129 -6.47 -0.93 -23.41
N SER A 130 -5.37 -0.60 -24.10
CA SER A 130 -4.96 0.74 -24.57
C SER A 130 -6.02 1.50 -25.40
N GLY A 131 -7.08 0.83 -25.85
CA GLY A 131 -8.15 1.43 -26.66
C GLY A 131 -9.28 2.09 -25.86
N ALA A 132 -9.45 1.79 -24.56
CA ALA A 132 -10.60 2.27 -23.78
C ALA A 132 -10.30 3.53 -22.94
N MET A 133 -9.02 3.88 -22.71
CA MET A 133 -8.60 5.03 -21.91
C MET A 133 -7.27 5.63 -22.39
N GLY A 134 -7.24 6.16 -23.62
CA GLY A 134 -6.01 6.74 -24.21
C GLY A 134 -5.28 7.72 -23.28
N ALA A 135 -5.99 8.54 -22.51
CA ALA A 135 -5.37 9.54 -21.63
C ALA A 135 -4.75 8.98 -20.33
N VAL A 136 -5.32 7.93 -19.73
CA VAL A 136 -4.82 7.38 -18.45
C VAL A 136 -3.65 6.43 -18.67
N VAL A 137 -3.65 5.68 -19.79
CA VAL A 137 -2.51 4.84 -20.18
C VAL A 137 -1.30 5.70 -20.54
N ASP A 138 -1.49 6.81 -21.27
CA ASP A 138 -0.40 7.73 -21.60
C ASP A 138 0.17 8.41 -20.35
N GLN A 139 -0.70 8.84 -19.42
CA GLN A 139 -0.26 9.39 -18.12
C GLN A 139 0.45 8.35 -17.25
N LEU A 140 -0.01 7.10 -17.25
CA LEU A 140 0.63 6.02 -16.51
C LEU A 140 1.99 5.66 -17.11
N ASN A 141 2.10 5.58 -18.44
CA ASN A 141 3.37 5.34 -19.13
C ASN A 141 4.36 6.46 -18.85
N GLN A 142 3.94 7.73 -18.99
CA GLN A 142 4.77 8.87 -18.63
C GLN A 142 5.15 8.87 -17.15
N PHE A 143 4.23 8.53 -16.24
CA PHE A 143 4.55 8.46 -14.82
C PHE A 143 5.50 7.31 -14.48
N MET A 144 5.38 6.14 -15.13
CA MET A 144 6.33 5.04 -14.95
C MET A 144 7.71 5.40 -15.50
N GLU A 145 7.80 5.98 -16.69
CA GLU A 145 9.07 6.41 -17.29
C GLU A 145 9.73 7.52 -16.47
N ASN A 146 8.97 8.55 -16.08
CA ASN A 146 9.49 9.66 -15.30
C ASN A 146 9.76 9.29 -13.83
N GLY A 147 8.90 8.47 -13.22
CA GLY A 147 9.04 8.04 -11.83
C GLY A 147 10.25 7.14 -11.60
N LEU A 148 10.56 6.24 -12.54
CA LEU A 148 11.81 5.47 -12.50
C LEU A 148 13.02 6.39 -12.65
N THR A 149 12.96 7.39 -13.53
CA THR A 149 14.05 8.34 -13.77
C THR A 149 14.28 9.26 -12.56
N ASP A 150 13.23 9.76 -11.92
CA ASP A 150 13.32 10.63 -10.74
C ASP A 150 13.78 9.87 -9.49
N LEU A 151 13.36 8.61 -9.32
CA LEU A 151 13.90 7.75 -8.27
C LEU A 151 15.40 7.51 -8.44
N ASP A 152 15.84 7.19 -9.66
CA ASP A 152 17.25 6.94 -9.96
C ASP A 152 18.10 8.21 -9.76
N ARG A 153 17.57 9.37 -10.16
CA ARG A 153 18.19 10.68 -9.92
C ARG A 153 18.28 11.02 -8.44
N SER A 154 17.21 10.79 -7.67
CA SER A 154 17.17 11.05 -6.23
C SER A 154 18.11 10.12 -5.45
N LEU A 155 18.20 8.85 -5.86
CA LEU A 155 19.16 7.88 -5.33
C LEU A 155 20.60 8.31 -5.63
N ALA A 156 20.89 8.67 -6.89
CA ALA A 156 22.21 9.16 -7.29
C ALA A 156 22.63 10.42 -6.52
N GLU A 157 21.69 11.35 -6.32
CA GLU A 157 21.94 12.59 -5.58
C GLU A 157 22.14 12.32 -4.07
N SER A 158 21.38 11.40 -3.50
CA SER A 158 21.52 10.98 -2.09
C SER A 158 22.84 10.26 -1.83
N VAL A 159 23.25 9.36 -2.73
CA VAL A 159 24.57 8.70 -2.68
C VAL A 159 25.70 9.72 -2.86
N GLY A 160 25.54 10.68 -3.78
CA GLY A 160 26.49 11.77 -3.99
C GLY A 160 26.67 12.64 -2.74
N LYS A 161 25.57 13.08 -2.11
CA LYS A 161 25.58 13.85 -0.85
C LYS A 161 26.18 13.05 0.30
N LEU A 162 25.87 11.75 0.40
CA LEU A 162 26.44 10.87 1.43
C LEU A 162 27.96 10.75 1.27
N ASN A 163 28.46 10.57 0.05
CA ASN A 163 29.89 10.48 -0.22
C ASN A 163 30.62 11.80 0.07
N GLN A 164 30.03 12.95 -0.28
CA GLN A 164 30.57 14.26 0.06
C GLN A 164 30.62 14.51 1.58
N ASN A 165 29.56 14.17 2.30
CA ASN A 165 29.51 14.31 3.76
C ASN A 165 30.52 13.40 4.46
N LEU A 166 30.72 12.18 3.95
CA LEU A 166 31.74 11.26 4.46
C LEU A 166 33.16 11.78 4.21
N GLN A 167 33.46 12.28 3.01
CA GLN A 167 34.77 12.89 2.71
C GLN A 167 35.03 14.11 3.60
N GLN A 168 34.06 15.02 3.73
CA GLN A 168 34.17 16.17 4.63
C GLN A 168 34.35 15.76 6.09
N GLY A 169 33.66 14.71 6.54
CA GLY A 169 33.81 14.16 7.89
C GLY A 169 35.22 13.61 8.14
N VAL A 170 35.76 12.84 7.17
CA VAL A 170 37.12 12.28 7.24
C VAL A 170 38.18 13.38 7.20
N ASP A 171 38.02 14.40 6.36
CA ASP A 171 38.95 15.53 6.27
C ASP A 171 38.94 16.39 7.54
N LYS A 172 37.76 16.62 8.13
CA LYS A 172 37.65 17.29 9.44
C LYS A 172 38.35 16.48 10.53
N LEU A 173 38.12 15.17 10.57
CA LEU A 173 38.72 14.29 11.58
C LEU A 173 40.25 14.24 11.42
N LYS A 174 40.76 14.16 10.19
CA LYS A 174 42.19 14.23 9.90
C LYS A 174 42.80 15.56 10.35
N LYS A 175 42.08 16.67 10.17
CA LYS A 175 42.50 18.01 10.59
C LYS A 175 42.49 18.19 12.12
N GLU A 176 41.52 17.60 12.80
CA GLU A 176 41.44 17.55 14.27
C GLU A 176 42.58 16.70 14.85
N LEU A 177 42.87 15.54 14.26
CA LEU A 177 43.96 14.66 14.69
C LEU A 177 45.36 15.19 14.34
N SER A 178 45.47 16.08 13.36
CA SER A 178 46.73 16.75 12.99
C SER A 178 47.01 18.00 13.82
N LYS A 179 46.04 18.48 14.63
CA LYS A 179 46.30 19.54 15.61
C LYS A 179 47.06 18.93 16.80
N PRO A 180 48.23 19.47 17.18
CA PRO A 180 48.86 19.11 18.44
C PRO A 180 47.91 19.41 19.61
N PRO A 181 47.96 18.65 20.73
CA PRO A 181 47.15 18.98 21.89
C PRO A 181 47.48 20.41 22.31
N ALA A 182 46.46 21.29 22.27
CA ALA A 182 46.58 22.63 22.79
C ALA A 182 46.80 22.50 24.29
N SER A 183 47.95 22.99 24.76
CA SER A 183 48.26 23.14 26.18
C SER A 183 47.11 23.91 26.85
N GLU A 184 46.54 23.35 27.90
CA GLU A 184 45.47 23.96 28.69
C GLU A 184 45.89 25.38 29.14
N PRO A 185 45.05 26.41 28.91
CA PRO A 185 45.19 27.68 29.60
C PRO A 185 44.86 27.49 31.09
N GLU A 186 45.80 27.86 31.95
CA GLU A 186 45.63 27.92 33.39
C GLU A 186 44.33 28.64 33.80
N THR A 187 43.48 27.94 34.55
CA THR A 187 42.32 28.49 35.26
C THR A 187 42.71 29.63 36.20
N PRO A 188 42.11 30.84 36.10
CA PRO A 188 42.18 31.83 37.16
C PRO A 188 41.34 31.39 38.39
N PRO A 189 41.66 31.86 39.61
CA PRO A 189 41.14 31.31 40.85
C PRO A 189 39.64 31.57 41.03
N ALA A 190 38.94 30.59 41.60
CA ALA A 190 37.54 30.67 41.97
C ALA A 190 37.26 31.82 42.95
N THR A 191 36.49 32.81 42.53
CA THR A 191 35.91 33.81 43.42
C THR A 191 34.76 33.18 44.21
N MET A 192 34.94 33.04 45.53
CA MET A 192 33.91 32.59 46.47
C MET A 192 32.67 33.52 46.44
N PRO A 193 31.44 33.01 46.58
CA PRO A 193 30.26 33.83 46.83
C PRO A 193 30.20 34.30 48.30
N PRO A 194 29.59 35.46 48.60
CA PRO A 194 29.54 36.02 49.94
C PRO A 194 28.58 35.26 50.87
N PRO A 195 28.81 35.26 52.20
CA PRO A 195 27.99 34.53 53.15
C PRO A 195 26.61 35.17 53.33
N SER A 196 25.57 34.35 53.18
CA SER A 196 24.19 34.66 53.56
C SER A 196 24.12 35.01 55.05
N LYS A 197 23.66 36.23 55.36
CA LYS A 197 23.33 36.64 56.72
C LYS A 197 22.12 35.83 57.20
N GLN A 198 22.35 34.92 58.15
CA GLN A 198 21.34 34.54 59.13
C GLN A 198 21.65 35.29 60.43
N ALA A 199 20.74 36.15 60.86
CA ALA A 199 20.65 36.59 62.24
C ALA A 199 19.23 37.13 62.51
N ILE A 200 18.50 36.32 63.29
CA ILE A 200 17.45 36.63 64.27
C ILE A 200 16.09 37.10 63.72
#